data_AF-A0A961TUM1-F1
#
_entry.id   AF-A0A961TUM1-F1
#
_cell.length_a   1.000
_cell.length_b   1.000
_cell.length_c   1.000
_cell.angle_alpha   90.00
_cell.angle_beta   90.00
_cell.angle_gamma   90.00
#
_symmetry.space_group_name_H-M   'P 1'
#
loop_
_entity.id
_entity.type
_entity.pdbx_description
1 polymer ?
#
loop_
_entity_poly.entity_id
_entity_poly.type
_entity_poly.pdbx_seq_one_letter_code
_entity_poly.pdbx_strand_id
1 'polypeptide(L)'
;MMHSAAALKIEDATTFPIPAGVYAETVVSVKHYTDRLFSFRITRPQAFRFRSGEFVMIGLPNAEKPVFRAYSIASPSWDEEVEF
;
A
#
# COMPACT_ATOMS: atom_id res chain seq x y z
N MET A 1 -27.31 12.57 17.31
CA MET A 1 -27.48 11.19 16.83
C MET A 1 -26.11 10.69 16.43
N MET A 2 -25.51 9.83 17.25
CA MET A 2 -24.17 9.27 17.03
C MET A 2 -24.28 8.13 16.04
N HIS A 3 -23.79 8.32 14.81
CA HIS A 3 -23.61 7.22 13.88
C HIS A 3 -22.30 6.52 14.24
N SER A 4 -22.43 5.38 14.92
CA SER A 4 -21.36 4.43 15.18
C SER A 4 -20.80 3.95 13.84
N ALA A 5 -19.52 4.20 13.59
CA ALA A 5 -18.80 3.57 12.50
C ALA A 5 -18.55 2.11 12.88
N ALA A 6 -19.23 1.19 12.20
CA ALA A 6 -18.99 -0.23 12.33
C ALA A 6 -17.54 -0.52 11.89
N ALA A 7 -16.75 -1.11 12.77
CA ALA A 7 -15.44 -1.65 12.42
C ALA A 7 -15.65 -2.80 11.43
N LEU A 8 -15.25 -2.58 10.18
CA LEU A 8 -15.16 -3.64 9.17
C LEU A 8 -14.11 -4.66 9.65
N LYS A 9 -14.57 -5.85 10.03
CA LYS A 9 -13.70 -7.02 10.18
C LYS A 9 -13.27 -7.45 8.79
N ILE A 10 -11.98 -7.30 8.48
CA ILE A 10 -11.38 -7.84 7.26
C ILE A 10 -11.07 -9.31 7.56
N GLU A 11 -12.07 -10.16 7.39
CA GLU A 11 -11.88 -11.61 7.26
C GLU A 11 -11.96 -11.94 5.77
N ASP A 12 -10.81 -11.91 5.09
CA ASP A 12 -10.51 -12.85 4.02
C ASP A 12 -9.02 -12.77 3.67
N ALA A 13 -8.30 -13.85 3.97
CA ALA A 13 -6.96 -14.05 3.46
C ALA A 13 -7.03 -14.05 1.93
N THR A 14 -6.16 -13.28 1.28
CA THR A 14 -6.14 -13.08 -0.17
C THR A 14 -6.35 -14.41 -0.91
N THR A 15 -7.46 -14.54 -1.65
CA THR A 15 -7.76 -15.71 -2.50
C THR A 15 -6.65 -15.97 -3.54
N PHE A 16 -5.87 -14.94 -3.87
CA PHE A 16 -4.79 -15.00 -4.85
C PHE A 16 -3.42 -15.05 -4.17
N PRO A 17 -2.51 -15.91 -4.65
CA PRO A 17 -1.16 -16.00 -4.11
C PRO A 17 -0.36 -14.73 -4.40
N ILE A 18 0.49 -14.34 -3.45
CA ILE A 18 1.44 -13.24 -3.64
C ILE A 18 2.51 -13.67 -4.66
N PRO A 19 2.77 -12.88 -5.72
CA PRO A 19 3.79 -13.21 -6.71
C PRO A 19 5.19 -13.33 -6.11
N ALA A 20 6.08 -14.08 -6.76
CA ALA A 20 7.49 -14.11 -6.38
C ALA A 20 8.17 -12.76 -6.66
N GLY A 21 9.12 -12.38 -5.80
CA GLY A 21 9.94 -11.18 -6.01
C GLY A 21 9.27 -9.85 -5.61
N VAL A 22 8.15 -9.89 -4.88
CA VAL A 22 7.51 -8.70 -4.31
C VAL A 22 7.40 -8.81 -2.78
N TYR A 23 7.19 -7.67 -2.13
CA TYR A 23 6.84 -7.61 -0.72
C TYR A 23 5.33 -7.44 -0.58
N ALA A 24 4.71 -8.23 0.30
CA ALA A 24 3.33 -8.00 0.71
C ALA A 24 3.34 -7.17 1.99
N GLU A 25 2.95 -5.91 1.86
CA GLU A 25 2.99 -4.93 2.95
C GLU A 25 1.57 -4.50 3.36
N THR A 26 1.45 -4.03 4.60
CA THR A 26 0.16 -3.63 5.17
C THR A 26 -0.04 -2.13 5.01
N VAL A 27 -1.23 -1.73 4.56
CA VAL A 27 -1.63 -0.31 4.56
C VAL A 27 -1.87 0.13 6.00
N VAL A 28 -1.15 1.16 6.44
CA VAL A 28 -1.21 1.69 7.81
C VAL A 28 -1.98 3.00 7.92
N SER A 29 -2.06 3.79 6.84
CA SER A 29 -2.91 4.98 6.79
C SER A 29 -3.36 5.29 5.36
N VAL A 30 -4.51 5.94 5.25
CA VAL A 30 -5.06 6.45 3.99
C VAL A 30 -5.60 7.85 4.22
N LYS A 31 -5.23 8.79 3.36
CA LYS A 31 -5.70 10.17 3.39
C LYS A 31 -6.28 10.55 2.04
N HIS A 32 -7.57 10.84 2.00
CA HIS A 32 -8.22 11.40 0.83
C HIS A 32 -8.10 12.91 0.84
N TYR A 33 -7.50 13.49 -0.20
CA TYR A 33 -7.45 14.93 -0.41
C TYR A 33 -8.68 15.43 -1.17
N THR A 34 -9.12 14.66 -2.17
CA THR A 34 -10.33 14.89 -2.96
C THR A 34 -10.92 13.54 -3.38
N ASP A 35 -12.05 13.55 -4.08
CA ASP A 35 -12.68 12.33 -4.63
C ASP A 35 -11.80 11.57 -5.63
N ARG A 36 -10.73 12.20 -6.14
CA ARG A 36 -9.83 11.62 -7.17
C ARG A 36 -8.37 11.57 -6.75
N LEU A 37 -8.04 12.04 -5.54
CA LEU A 37 -6.66 12.12 -5.07
C LEU A 37 -6.60 11.66 -3.61
N PHE A 38 -5.78 10.66 -3.37
CA PHE A 38 -5.50 10.15 -2.04
C PHE A 38 -4.00 9.82 -1.93
N SER A 39 -3.49 9.82 -0.69
CA SER A 39 -2.22 9.22 -0.32
C SER A 39 -2.48 8.03 0.59
N PHE A 40 -1.58 7.06 0.57
CA PHE A 40 -1.58 5.96 1.53
C PHE A 40 -0.16 5.61 1.94
N ARG A 41 -0.04 5.08 3.16
CA ARG A 41 1.23 4.62 3.71
C ARG A 41 1.17 3.13 3.96
N ILE A 42 2.30 2.46 3.78
CA ILE A 42 2.49 1.03 4.05
C ILE A 42 3.63 0.79 5.02
N THR A 43 3.63 -0.39 5.64
CA THR A 43 4.79 -0.90 6.37
C THR A 43 6.03 -0.96 5.45
N ARG A 44 7.21 -0.70 6.02
CA ARG A 44 8.48 -0.75 5.28
C ARG A 44 9.18 -2.08 5.50
N PRO A 45 9.42 -2.89 4.45
CA PRO A 45 10.21 -4.10 4.57
C PRO A 45 11.65 -3.78 5.02
N GLN A 46 12.20 -4.55 5.96
CA GLN A 46 13.52 -4.26 6.55
C GLN A 46 14.65 -4.25 5.51
N ALA A 47 14.55 -5.06 4.45
CA ALA A 47 15.52 -5.14 3.36
C ALA A 47 15.28 -4.09 2.25
N PHE A 48 14.21 -3.32 2.31
CA PHE A 48 13.85 -2.37 1.27
C PHE A 48 14.67 -1.09 1.36
N ARG A 49 15.47 -0.83 0.33
CA ARG A 49 16.36 0.32 0.19
C ARG A 49 16.09 0.99 -1.15
N PHE A 50 15.99 2.31 -1.12
CA PHE A 50 15.73 3.16 -2.29
C PHE A 50 16.40 4.52 -2.08
N ARG A 51 16.56 5.28 -3.16
CA ARG A 51 16.95 6.70 -3.11
C ARG A 51 15.71 7.56 -3.26
N SER A 52 15.62 8.65 -2.48
CA SER A 52 14.48 9.58 -2.58
C SER A 52 14.32 10.07 -4.02
N GLY A 53 13.10 10.00 -4.55
CA GLY A 53 12.77 10.31 -5.95
C GLY A 53 12.67 9.09 -6.88
N GLU A 54 13.00 7.88 -6.40
CA GLU A 54 12.75 6.63 -7.15
C GLU A 54 11.26 6.24 -7.15
N PHE A 55 10.90 5.32 -8.04
CA PHE A 55 9.57 4.73 -8.16
C PHE A 55 9.64 3.21 -8.05
N VAL A 56 8.53 2.59 -7.66
CA VAL A 56 8.37 1.13 -7.61
C VAL A 56 7.07 0.67 -8.26
N MET A 57 6.97 -0.64 -8.49
CA MET A 57 5.77 -1.27 -8.99
C MET A 57 4.87 -1.67 -7.82
N ILE A 58 3.63 -1.18 -7.81
CA ILE A 58 2.59 -1.58 -6.84
C ILE A 58 1.55 -2.42 -7.56
N GLY A 59 1.10 -3.50 -6.91
CA GLY A 59 0.00 -4.34 -7.37
C GLY A 59 -0.93 -4.70 -6.21
N LEU A 60 -2.14 -5.13 -6.54
CA LEU A 60 -3.13 -5.61 -5.58
C LEU A 60 -3.30 -7.13 -5.69
N PRO A 61 -3.38 -7.88 -4.58
CA PRO A 61 -3.54 -9.34 -4.57
C PRO A 61 -5.00 -9.75 -4.77
N ASN A 62 -5.74 -9.08 -5.65
CA ASN A 62 -7.19 -9.23 -5.82
C ASN A 62 -7.60 -9.82 -7.19
N ALA A 63 -6.63 -10.26 -8.00
CA ALA A 63 -6.87 -10.80 -9.32
C ALA A 63 -5.99 -12.00 -9.62
N GLU A 64 -6.51 -12.93 -10.43
CA GLU A 64 -5.78 -14.11 -10.93
C GLU A 64 -4.51 -13.73 -11.69
N LYS A 65 -4.55 -12.59 -12.39
CA LYS A 65 -3.40 -11.97 -13.04
C LYS A 65 -3.05 -10.65 -12.34
N PRO A 66 -1.91 -10.56 -11.63
CA PRO A 66 -1.47 -9.34 -10.98
C PRO A 66 -1.32 -8.18 -11.96
N VAL A 67 -1.90 -7.04 -11.63
CA VAL A 67 -1.75 -5.79 -12.37
C VAL A 67 -0.82 -4.88 -11.59
N PHE A 68 0.32 -4.56 -12.19
CA PHE A 68 1.30 -3.65 -11.59
C PHE A 68 1.26 -2.27 -12.27
N ARG A 69 1.47 -1.23 -11.46
CA ARG A 69 1.62 0.16 -11.92
C ARG A 69 2.80 0.80 -11.22
N ALA A 70 3.51 1.65 -11.95
CA ALA A 70 4.62 2.42 -11.40
C ALA A 70 4.08 3.58 -10.57
N TYR A 71 4.58 3.72 -9.34
CA TYR A 71 4.29 4.84 -8.44
C TYR A 71 5.60 5.36 -7.86
N SER A 72 5.77 6.68 -7.87
CA SER A 72 6.86 7.35 -7.17
C SER A 72 6.72 7.18 -5.67
N ILE A 73 7.83 6.94 -4.98
CA ILE A 73 7.84 6.92 -3.53
C ILE A 73 7.83 8.38 -3.03
N ALA A 74 6.78 8.75 -2.29
CA ALA A 74 6.59 10.10 -1.78
C ALA A 74 7.27 10.34 -0.42
N SER A 75 7.64 9.28 0.32
CA SER A 75 8.40 9.39 1.57
C SER A 75 9.92 9.40 1.35
N PRO A 76 10.70 10.04 2.24
CA PRO A 76 12.16 10.00 2.15
C PRO A 76 12.73 8.61 2.53
N SER A 77 13.92 8.27 2.03
CA SER A 77 14.54 6.95 2.21
C SER A 77 14.88 6.55 3.65
N TRP A 78 14.81 7.48 4.61
CA TRP A 78 15.03 7.23 6.04
C TRP A 78 13.72 7.08 6.84
N ASP A 79 12.57 7.28 6.21
CA ASP A 79 11.26 7.16 6.88
C ASP A 79 10.97 5.71 7.30
N GLU A 80 10.21 5.53 8.38
CA GLU A 80 9.86 4.21 8.93
C GLU A 80 8.77 3.51 8.09
N GLU A 81 7.99 4.28 7.33
CA GLU A 81 6.95 3.80 6.43
C GLU A 81 7.18 4.30 5.00
N VAL A 82 6.49 3.70 4.04
CA VAL A 82 6.56 4.09 2.63
C VAL A 82 5.26 4.77 2.22
N GLU A 83 5.33 5.99 1.68
CA GLU A 83 4.17 6.76 1.23
C GLU A 83 4.06 6.82 -0.29
N PHE A 84 2.83 6.82 -0.78
CA PHE A 84 2.44 7.00 -2.18
C PHE A 84 1.27 7.97 -2.29
#